data_AF-A0A925GRV1-F1
#
_entry.id   AF-A0A925GRV1-F1
#
_cell.length_a   1.000
_cell.length_b   1.000
_cell.length_c   1.000
_cell.angle_alpha   90.00
_cell.angle_beta   90.00
_cell.angle_gamma   90.00
#
_symmetry.space_group_name_H-M   'P 1'
#
loop_
_entity.id
_entity.type
_entity.pdbx_description
1 polymer ?
#
loop_
_entity_poly.entity_id
_entity_poly.type
_entity_poly.pdbx_seq_one_letter_code
_entity_poly.pdbx_strand_id
1 'polypeptide(L)'
;MLRTSFRILSIAVVMVSDICSAADHFLFTSFRNNGETGVYFALSQNGQQWQPLNAGQAWIRPEQPGMLMRDPFLTRGEDGTWHLLWTWGWSRKDTGGDLKIGYSSSRDLVKWTTQREIPVFQNEPTARNAWAPEAAWDAGQKQWIVFWSTTIPGRFPDTEGSGDAGYNHRLYAMTTRDWKTFSEPKLWFDPGFNAIDGTLAYDGKRYFLI
;
A
#
# COMPACT_ATOMS: atom_id res chain seq x y z
N MET A 1 -56.01 42.36 47.87
CA MET A 1 -54.56 42.25 47.58
C MET A 1 -54.27 40.82 47.13
N LEU A 2 -54.14 40.59 45.82
CA LEU A 2 -53.87 39.28 45.23
C LEU A 2 -52.35 39.19 44.97
N ARG A 3 -51.66 38.22 45.59
CA ARG A 3 -50.24 37.93 45.32
C ARG A 3 -50.15 36.88 44.23
N THR A 4 -49.63 37.26 43.06
CA THR A 4 -49.26 36.33 41.99
C THR A 4 -47.79 35.98 42.13
N SER A 5 -47.47 34.70 42.36
CA SER A 5 -46.10 34.19 42.39
C SER A 5 -45.75 33.59 41.03
N PHE A 6 -44.77 34.19 40.32
CA PHE A 6 -44.16 33.57 39.15
C PHE A 6 -43.01 32.67 39.61
N ARG A 7 -43.09 31.37 39.33
CA ARG A 7 -41.94 30.45 39.39
C ARG A 7 -41.31 30.40 38.00
N ILE A 8 -40.12 30.95 37.85
CA ILE A 8 -39.29 30.75 36.67
C ILE A 8 -38.61 29.38 36.84
N LEU A 9 -38.99 28.42 36.00
CA LEU A 9 -38.34 27.11 35.93
C LEU A 9 -37.14 27.25 34.99
N SER A 10 -35.93 27.36 35.54
CA SER A 10 -34.69 27.33 34.76
C SER A 10 -34.43 25.91 34.27
N ILE A 11 -34.62 25.65 32.98
CA ILE A 11 -34.17 24.42 32.32
C ILE A 11 -32.66 24.56 32.09
N ALA A 12 -31.86 23.85 32.87
CA ALA A 12 -30.45 23.65 32.57
C ALA A 12 -30.33 22.63 31.44
N VAL A 13 -30.03 23.10 30.23
CA VAL A 13 -29.62 22.23 29.12
C VAL A 13 -28.18 21.80 29.41
N VAL A 14 -28.00 20.56 29.86
CA VAL A 14 -26.68 19.94 29.95
C VAL A 14 -26.31 19.51 28.54
N MET A 15 -25.52 20.32 27.86
CA MET A 15 -24.81 19.91 26.65
C MET A 15 -23.71 18.95 27.07
N VAL A 16 -23.98 17.65 27.03
CA VAL A 16 -22.92 16.64 27.05
C VAL A 16 -22.28 16.68 25.67
N SER A 17 -21.20 17.44 25.51
CA SER A 17 -20.30 17.22 24.39
C SER A 17 -19.60 15.90 24.65
N ASP A 18 -20.08 14.84 23.99
CA ASP A 18 -19.28 13.65 23.76
C ASP A 18 -18.04 14.09 22.98
N ILE A 19 -16.97 14.39 23.72
CA ILE A 19 -15.62 14.47 23.18
C ILE A 19 -15.31 13.03 22.81
N CYS A 20 -15.68 12.65 21.59
CA CYS A 20 -15.24 11.42 20.98
C CYS A 20 -13.71 11.54 20.87
N SER A 21 -13.00 11.01 21.86
CA SER A 21 -11.58 10.71 21.71
C SER A 21 -11.49 9.84 20.47
N ALA A 22 -10.82 10.32 19.41
CA ALA A 22 -10.51 9.49 18.28
C ALA A 22 -9.68 8.32 18.83
N ALA A 23 -10.30 7.16 19.01
CA ALA A 23 -9.55 5.97 19.32
C ALA A 23 -8.66 5.71 18.11
N ASP A 24 -7.35 5.64 18.33
CA ASP A 24 -6.40 5.29 17.28
C ASP A 24 -6.70 3.84 16.87
N HIS A 25 -7.30 3.68 15.70
CA HIS A 25 -7.53 2.36 15.11
C HIS A 25 -6.37 2.03 14.17
N PHE A 26 -5.95 0.77 14.16
CA PHE A 26 -5.13 0.21 13.11
C PHE A 26 -6.00 -0.07 11.88
N LEU A 27 -5.47 0.25 10.70
CA LEU A 27 -6.03 -0.14 9.41
C LEU A 27 -5.17 -1.24 8.81
N PHE A 28 -5.80 -2.35 8.42
CA PHE A 28 -5.14 -3.42 7.68
C PHE A 28 -5.64 -3.44 6.24
N THR A 29 -4.70 -3.46 5.30
CA THR A 29 -4.95 -3.61 3.88
C THR A 29 -4.60 -5.02 3.44
N SER A 30 -5.53 -5.69 2.78
CA SER A 30 -5.33 -7.08 2.34
C SER A 30 -5.97 -7.35 1.00
N PHE A 31 -5.67 -8.53 0.44
CA PHE A 31 -6.34 -9.08 -0.73
C PHE A 31 -6.88 -10.48 -0.39
N ARG A 32 -7.66 -11.08 -1.29
CA ARG A 32 -8.19 -12.44 -1.16
C ARG A 32 -7.76 -13.26 -2.37
N ASN A 33 -7.57 -14.57 -2.18
CA ASN A 33 -7.14 -15.49 -3.24
C ASN A 33 -5.91 -14.94 -3.97
N ASN A 34 -6.00 -14.70 -5.29
CA ASN A 34 -4.93 -14.14 -6.09
C ASN A 34 -5.15 -12.64 -6.38
N GLY A 35 -5.98 -11.94 -5.61
CA GLY A 35 -6.22 -10.49 -5.73
C GLY A 35 -7.18 -10.07 -6.83
N GLU A 36 -7.93 -10.99 -7.42
CA GLU A 36 -8.86 -10.73 -8.54
C GLU A 36 -10.07 -9.88 -8.14
N THR A 37 -10.40 -9.85 -6.85
CA THR A 37 -11.60 -9.15 -6.35
C THR A 37 -11.30 -7.74 -5.85
N GLY A 38 -10.03 -7.42 -5.60
CA GLY A 38 -9.60 -6.10 -5.13
C GLY A 38 -8.97 -6.07 -3.74
N VAL A 39 -8.84 -4.85 -3.21
CA VAL A 39 -8.27 -4.56 -1.89
C VAL A 39 -9.36 -4.49 -0.84
N TYR A 40 -9.09 -5.04 0.34
CA TYR A 40 -9.99 -5.13 1.47
C TYR A 40 -9.39 -4.38 2.67
N PHE A 41 -10.25 -3.69 3.40
CA PHE A 41 -9.87 -3.00 4.64
C PHE A 41 -10.46 -3.70 5.86
N ALA A 42 -9.71 -3.70 6.94
CA ALA A 42 -10.19 -4.09 8.27
C ALA A 42 -9.66 -3.11 9.32
N LEU A 43 -10.45 -2.87 10.37
CA LEU A 43 -10.03 -2.05 11.51
C LEU A 43 -9.77 -2.91 12.73
N SER A 44 -8.81 -2.48 13.54
CA SER A 44 -8.56 -3.05 14.86
C SER A 44 -8.26 -1.96 15.87
N GLN A 45 -8.72 -2.12 17.11
CA GLN A 45 -8.32 -1.26 18.22
C GLN A 45 -7.06 -1.75 18.93
N ASN A 46 -6.67 -3.02 18.74
CA ASN A 46 -5.58 -3.66 19.48
C ASN A 46 -4.56 -4.39 18.59
N GLY A 47 -4.73 -4.36 17.27
CA GLY A 47 -3.89 -5.06 16.29
C GLY A 47 -4.07 -6.59 16.26
N GLN A 48 -4.95 -7.16 17.09
CA GLN A 48 -5.15 -8.62 17.21
C GLN A 48 -6.51 -9.05 16.68
N GLN A 49 -7.56 -8.28 16.97
CA GLN A 49 -8.92 -8.53 16.52
C GLN A 49 -9.28 -7.56 15.41
N TRP A 50 -9.57 -8.10 14.22
CA TRP A 50 -9.80 -7.32 13.02
C TRP A 50 -11.24 -7.41 12.58
N GLN A 51 -11.91 -6.27 12.47
CA GLN A 51 -13.25 -6.15 11.93
C GLN A 51 -13.17 -5.79 10.45
N PRO A 52 -13.60 -6.67 9.52
CA PRO A 52 -13.67 -6.34 8.11
C PRO A 52 -14.61 -5.15 7.87
N LEU A 53 -14.18 -4.21 7.04
CA LEU A 53 -15.02 -3.11 6.58
C LEU A 53 -15.87 -3.52 5.38
N ASN A 54 -16.82 -2.66 5.01
CA ASN A 54 -17.68 -2.82 3.83
C ASN A 54 -18.40 -4.19 3.77
N ALA A 55 -18.89 -4.67 4.92
CA ALA A 55 -19.52 -5.99 5.06
C ALA A 55 -18.67 -7.15 4.49
N GLY A 56 -17.34 -7.04 4.59
CA GLY A 56 -16.40 -8.04 4.08
C GLY A 56 -16.21 -8.02 2.56
N GLN A 57 -16.76 -7.05 1.85
CA GLN A 57 -16.55 -6.85 0.42
C GLN A 57 -15.29 -6.04 0.14
N ALA A 58 -14.77 -6.15 -1.08
CA ALA A 58 -13.62 -5.34 -1.52
C ALA A 58 -13.95 -3.84 -1.36
N TRP A 59 -13.01 -3.11 -0.77
CA TRP A 59 -13.06 -1.66 -0.62
C TRP A 59 -12.73 -0.97 -1.95
N ILE A 60 -11.73 -1.48 -2.66
CA ILE A 60 -11.29 -1.00 -3.97
C ILE A 60 -11.30 -2.19 -4.91
N ARG A 61 -12.09 -2.12 -5.98
CA ARG A 61 -12.23 -3.20 -6.96
C ARG A 61 -11.36 -2.93 -8.19
N PRO A 62 -10.90 -3.95 -8.93
CA PRO A 62 -10.14 -3.71 -10.14
C PRO A 62 -10.94 -2.95 -11.20
N GLU A 63 -10.33 -1.95 -11.84
CA GLU A 63 -10.96 -1.18 -12.92
C GLU A 63 -10.73 -1.76 -14.31
N GLN A 64 -9.81 -2.73 -14.45
CA GLN A 64 -9.44 -3.33 -15.74
C GLN A 64 -9.63 -4.86 -15.74
N PRO A 65 -10.12 -5.46 -16.84
CA PRO A 65 -10.23 -6.91 -16.96
C PRO A 65 -8.88 -7.61 -16.77
N GLY A 66 -8.87 -8.68 -15.96
CA GLY A 66 -7.66 -9.47 -15.71
C GLY A 66 -6.64 -8.81 -14.77
N MET A 67 -6.90 -7.59 -14.29
CA MET A 67 -6.04 -6.95 -13.30
C MET A 67 -6.13 -7.64 -11.94
N LEU A 68 -4.98 -7.98 -11.36
CA LEU A 68 -4.87 -8.35 -9.96
C LEU A 68 -4.63 -7.11 -9.10
N MET A 69 -5.16 -7.11 -7.88
CA MET A 69 -4.79 -6.19 -6.81
C MET A 69 -4.18 -6.96 -5.64
N ARG A 70 -3.04 -7.60 -5.91
CA ARG A 70 -2.31 -8.40 -4.91
C ARG A 70 -1.34 -7.56 -4.10
N ASP A 71 -1.04 -8.05 -2.91
CA ASP A 71 0.02 -7.51 -2.04
C ASP A 71 -0.13 -5.98 -1.87
N PRO A 72 -1.31 -5.47 -1.45
CA PRO A 72 -1.56 -4.04 -1.43
C PRO A 72 -0.75 -3.35 -0.34
N PHE A 73 0.00 -2.32 -0.72
CA PHE A 73 0.75 -1.47 0.19
C PHE A 73 0.13 -0.08 0.27
N LEU A 74 -0.16 0.37 1.49
CA LEU A 74 -0.78 1.66 1.76
C LEU A 74 0.17 2.52 2.61
N THR A 75 0.50 3.71 2.11
CA THR A 75 1.30 4.71 2.84
C THR A 75 0.69 6.10 2.74
N ARG A 76 1.10 7.01 3.62
CA ARG A 76 0.63 8.39 3.64
C ARG A 76 1.80 9.35 3.44
N GLY A 77 1.68 10.21 2.44
CA GLY A 77 2.63 11.29 2.21
C GLY A 77 2.53 12.42 3.23
N GLU A 78 3.58 13.23 3.30
CA GLU A 78 3.65 14.42 4.17
C GLU A 78 2.52 15.43 3.85
N ASP A 79 2.03 15.44 2.61
CA ASP A 79 0.92 16.28 2.17
C ASP A 79 -0.46 15.71 2.60
N GLY A 80 -0.47 14.60 3.33
CA GLY A 80 -1.66 13.92 3.81
C GLY A 80 -2.33 12.99 2.80
N THR A 81 -1.80 12.84 1.58
CA THR A 81 -2.32 11.93 0.55
C THR A 81 -1.97 10.48 0.89
N TRP A 82 -2.95 9.59 0.78
CA TRP A 82 -2.74 8.16 0.82
C TRP A 82 -2.37 7.64 -0.56
N HIS A 83 -1.32 6.83 -0.62
CA HIS A 83 -0.83 6.16 -1.82
C HIS A 83 -1.00 4.65 -1.65
N LEU A 84 -1.68 4.03 -2.62
CA LEU A 84 -1.90 2.60 -2.66
C LEU A 84 -1.15 2.02 -3.86
N LEU A 85 -0.31 1.03 -3.60
CA LEU A 85 0.40 0.23 -4.60
C LEU A 85 -0.05 -1.22 -4.53
N TRP A 86 0.05 -1.95 -5.64
CA TRP A 86 -0.24 -3.38 -5.69
C TRP A 86 0.48 -4.11 -6.83
N THR A 87 0.66 -5.41 -6.67
CA THR A 87 1.06 -6.34 -7.73
C THR A 87 -0.08 -6.47 -8.75
N TRP A 88 0.15 -6.02 -10.00
CA TRP A 88 -0.86 -6.01 -11.07
C TRP A 88 -1.10 -7.39 -11.70
N GLY A 89 -0.06 -8.22 -11.77
CA GLY A 89 -0.11 -9.54 -12.41
C GLY A 89 0.99 -10.44 -11.88
N TRP A 90 0.77 -11.76 -12.00
CA TRP A 90 1.71 -12.75 -11.47
C TRP A 90 2.99 -12.86 -12.30
N SER A 91 2.89 -12.81 -13.62
CA SER A 91 4.04 -12.84 -14.52
C SER A 91 3.94 -11.79 -15.61
N ARG A 92 5.04 -11.52 -16.31
CA ARG A 92 5.06 -10.67 -17.50
C ARG A 92 4.02 -11.09 -18.55
N LYS A 93 3.72 -12.39 -18.67
CA LYS A 93 2.68 -12.89 -19.59
C LYS A 93 1.29 -12.43 -19.13
N ASP A 94 1.02 -12.47 -17.84
CA ASP A 94 -0.29 -12.12 -17.28
C ASP A 94 -0.57 -10.61 -17.37
N THR A 95 0.48 -9.79 -17.50
CA THR A 95 0.37 -8.34 -17.68
C THR A 95 0.37 -7.89 -19.16
N GLY A 96 0.23 -8.84 -20.10
CA GLY A 96 0.18 -8.54 -21.53
C GLY A 96 1.56 -8.31 -22.19
N GLY A 97 2.63 -8.72 -21.52
CA GLY A 97 4.00 -8.60 -22.03
C GLY A 97 4.82 -7.50 -21.36
N ASP A 98 4.19 -6.56 -20.64
CA ASP A 98 4.87 -5.45 -19.96
C ASP A 98 4.65 -5.48 -18.45
N LEU A 99 5.73 -5.44 -17.68
CA LEU A 99 5.65 -5.42 -16.23
C LEU A 99 5.20 -4.05 -15.72
N LYS A 100 4.33 -4.06 -14.71
CA LYS A 100 3.72 -2.86 -14.15
C LYS A 100 3.36 -3.05 -12.68
N ILE A 101 3.43 -1.95 -11.94
CA ILE A 101 2.87 -1.82 -10.59
C ILE A 101 1.56 -1.05 -10.71
N GLY A 102 0.55 -1.44 -9.96
CA GLY A 102 -0.67 -0.67 -9.88
C GLY A 102 -0.58 0.48 -8.88
N TYR A 103 -1.27 1.58 -9.19
CA TYR A 103 -1.29 2.76 -8.33
C TYR A 103 -2.67 3.42 -8.30
N SER A 104 -3.07 3.86 -7.10
CA SER A 104 -4.15 4.82 -6.88
C SER A 104 -3.83 5.65 -5.64
N SER A 105 -4.54 6.77 -5.47
CA SER A 105 -4.37 7.66 -4.32
C SER A 105 -5.70 8.18 -3.80
N SER A 106 -5.71 8.59 -2.54
CA SER A 106 -6.90 9.14 -1.88
C SER A 106 -6.52 10.19 -0.86
N ARG A 107 -7.41 11.17 -0.64
CA ARG A 107 -7.27 12.16 0.45
C ARG A 107 -7.97 11.71 1.74
N ASP A 108 -8.90 10.77 1.65
CA ASP A 108 -9.84 10.42 2.73
C ASP A 108 -10.04 8.90 2.93
N LEU A 109 -9.31 8.06 2.17
CA LEU A 109 -9.46 6.60 2.10
C LEU A 109 -10.81 6.11 1.56
N VAL A 110 -11.72 7.01 1.16
CA VAL A 110 -13.06 6.69 0.66
C VAL A 110 -13.12 6.91 -0.84
N LYS A 111 -12.68 8.08 -1.31
CA LYS A 111 -12.65 8.45 -2.72
C LYS A 111 -11.25 8.24 -3.28
N TRP A 112 -11.16 7.40 -4.29
CA TRP A 112 -9.91 7.02 -4.93
C TRP A 112 -9.79 7.63 -6.32
N THR A 113 -8.58 8.01 -6.71
CA THR A 113 -8.29 8.37 -8.10
C THR A 113 -8.40 7.15 -9.01
N THR A 114 -8.65 7.38 -10.30
CA THR A 114 -8.59 6.32 -11.32
C THR A 114 -7.31 5.50 -11.19
N GLN A 115 -7.44 4.18 -11.28
CA GLN A 115 -6.34 3.25 -11.19
C GLN A 115 -5.47 3.37 -12.44
N ARG A 116 -4.16 3.41 -12.24
CA ARG A 116 -3.21 3.49 -13.34
C ARG A 116 -2.03 2.57 -13.10
N GLU A 117 -1.36 2.25 -14.19
CA GLU A 117 -0.09 1.55 -14.15
C GLU A 117 1.09 2.50 -13.90
N ILE A 118 2.07 2.00 -13.17
CA ILE A 118 3.44 2.49 -13.14
C ILE A 118 4.25 1.44 -13.91
N PRO A 119 4.66 1.73 -15.17
CA PRO A 119 5.48 0.81 -15.95
C PRO A 119 6.83 0.59 -15.26
N VAL A 120 7.28 -0.66 -15.21
CA VAL A 120 8.60 -1.02 -14.69
C VAL A 120 9.31 -1.92 -15.67
N PHE A 121 10.64 -1.85 -15.70
CA PHE A 121 11.47 -2.76 -16.50
C PHE A 121 11.12 -2.80 -18.00
N GLN A 122 10.79 -1.63 -18.58
CA GLN A 122 10.54 -1.50 -20.03
C GLN A 122 11.75 -1.93 -20.86
N ASN A 123 12.96 -1.71 -20.33
CA ASN A 123 14.23 -2.04 -20.99
C ASN A 123 14.85 -3.36 -20.50
N GLU A 124 14.07 -4.23 -19.83
CA GLU A 124 14.56 -5.48 -19.26
C GLU A 124 13.62 -6.64 -19.65
N PRO A 125 13.75 -7.17 -20.88
CA PRO A 125 12.79 -8.14 -21.43
C PRO A 125 12.80 -9.48 -20.72
N THR A 126 13.88 -9.80 -20.00
CA THR A 126 14.02 -11.07 -19.27
C THR A 126 13.46 -11.02 -17.85
N ALA A 127 13.08 -9.83 -17.36
CA ALA A 127 12.42 -9.70 -16.06
C ALA A 127 11.08 -10.45 -16.07
N ARG A 128 10.91 -11.34 -15.07
CA ARG A 128 9.78 -12.26 -15.00
C ARG A 128 8.54 -11.66 -14.34
N ASN A 129 8.74 -10.76 -13.37
CA ASN A 129 7.69 -10.32 -12.46
C ASN A 129 8.00 -8.96 -11.81
N ALA A 130 6.98 -8.31 -11.25
CA ALA A 130 7.12 -7.16 -10.36
C ALA A 130 6.13 -7.34 -9.20
N TRP A 131 6.62 -7.84 -8.06
CA TRP A 131 5.80 -8.30 -6.93
C TRP A 131 5.99 -7.50 -5.66
N ALA A 132 4.93 -7.46 -4.84
CA ALA A 132 4.86 -6.82 -3.53
C ALA A 132 5.51 -5.44 -3.52
N PRO A 133 4.96 -4.48 -4.29
CA PRO A 133 5.52 -3.14 -4.34
C PRO A 133 5.22 -2.38 -3.06
N GLU A 134 6.24 -1.75 -2.51
CA GLU A 134 6.14 -0.83 -1.38
C GLU A 134 6.77 0.52 -1.71
N ALA A 135 6.56 1.50 -0.83
CA ALA A 135 7.16 2.81 -0.96
C ALA A 135 7.56 3.44 0.37
N ALA A 136 8.74 4.05 0.39
CA ALA A 136 9.26 4.80 1.53
C ALA A 136 9.60 6.24 1.14
N TRP A 137 9.32 7.18 2.03
CA TRP A 137 9.72 8.57 1.83
C TRP A 137 11.16 8.79 2.29
N ASP A 138 12.01 9.24 1.37
CA ASP A 138 13.36 9.73 1.65
C ASP A 138 13.28 11.24 1.93
N ALA A 139 13.22 11.60 3.21
CA ALA A 139 13.15 12.99 3.65
C ALA A 139 14.41 13.81 3.28
N GLY A 140 15.57 13.17 3.19
CA GLY A 140 16.84 13.82 2.84
C GLY A 140 16.86 14.29 1.39
N GLN A 141 16.35 13.46 0.48
CA GLN A 141 16.25 13.78 -0.95
C GLN A 141 14.90 14.35 -1.35
N LYS A 142 13.89 14.34 -0.46
CA LYS A 142 12.49 14.74 -0.72
C LYS A 142 11.87 13.99 -1.90
N GLN A 143 11.98 12.68 -1.87
CA GLN A 143 11.47 11.80 -2.92
C GLN A 143 10.96 10.48 -2.32
N TRP A 144 10.07 9.82 -3.02
CA TRP A 144 9.69 8.44 -2.75
C TRP A 144 10.72 7.49 -3.35
N ILE A 145 11.01 6.43 -2.61
CA ILE A 145 11.64 5.21 -3.11
C ILE A 145 10.52 4.19 -3.24
N VAL A 146 10.24 3.75 -4.47
CA VAL A 146 9.28 2.68 -4.76
C VAL A 146 10.07 1.43 -5.09
N PHE A 147 9.84 0.35 -4.36
CA PHE A 147 10.63 -0.87 -4.47
C PHE A 147 9.76 -2.12 -4.52
N TRP A 148 10.26 -3.17 -5.16
CA TRP A 148 9.52 -4.41 -5.41
C TRP A 148 10.47 -5.57 -5.68
N SER A 149 9.94 -6.79 -5.67
CA SER A 149 10.70 -8.02 -5.92
C SER A 149 10.64 -8.45 -7.39
N THR A 150 11.79 -8.73 -8.00
CA THR A 150 11.86 -9.22 -9.39
C THR A 150 12.93 -10.30 -9.54
N THR A 151 12.60 -11.37 -10.27
CA THR A 151 13.58 -12.32 -10.80
C THR A 151 13.97 -11.94 -12.23
N ILE A 152 15.28 -11.96 -12.47
CA ILE A 152 15.88 -11.81 -13.80
C ILE A 152 16.82 -13.01 -14.01
N PRO A 153 16.44 -14.00 -14.84
CA PRO A 153 17.20 -15.24 -14.99
C PRO A 153 18.67 -15.00 -15.33
N GLY A 154 19.55 -15.76 -14.66
CA GLY A 154 21.01 -15.68 -14.87
C GLY A 154 21.69 -14.42 -14.33
N ARG A 155 20.96 -13.49 -13.68
CA ARG A 155 21.55 -12.28 -13.11
C ARG A 155 22.30 -12.55 -11.80
N PHE A 156 21.87 -13.54 -11.04
CA PHE A 156 22.49 -13.95 -9.77
C PHE A 156 22.78 -15.46 -9.79
N PRO A 157 23.77 -15.90 -10.58
CA PRO A 157 24.01 -17.33 -10.85
C PRO A 157 24.31 -18.14 -9.58
N ASP A 158 24.97 -17.54 -8.60
CA ASP A 158 25.33 -18.22 -7.33
C ASP A 158 24.11 -18.65 -6.50
N THR A 159 22.97 -18.01 -6.73
CA THR A 159 21.71 -18.29 -6.02
C THR A 159 20.60 -18.75 -6.96
N GLU A 160 20.93 -19.09 -8.21
CA GLU A 160 19.94 -19.50 -9.20
C GLU A 160 19.28 -20.82 -8.77
N GLY A 161 17.95 -20.89 -8.84
CA GLY A 161 17.19 -22.06 -8.40
C GLY A 161 17.04 -22.21 -6.88
N SER A 162 17.52 -21.26 -6.08
CA SER A 162 17.30 -21.26 -4.61
C SER A 162 15.88 -20.91 -4.19
N GLY A 163 15.06 -20.33 -5.08
CA GLY A 163 13.64 -20.08 -4.85
C GLY A 163 12.72 -21.04 -5.61
N ASP A 164 11.44 -21.01 -5.23
CA ASP A 164 10.42 -21.86 -5.83
C ASP A 164 10.23 -21.56 -7.32
N ALA A 165 9.91 -22.59 -8.12
CA ALA A 165 9.64 -22.45 -9.56
C ALA A 165 10.70 -21.66 -10.35
N GLY A 166 11.97 -21.78 -9.91
CA GLY A 166 13.13 -21.12 -10.51
C GLY A 166 13.16 -19.61 -10.31
N TYR A 167 12.38 -19.06 -9.37
CA TYR A 167 12.50 -17.66 -8.98
C TYR A 167 13.78 -17.43 -8.15
N ASN A 168 14.37 -16.26 -8.31
CA ASN A 168 15.60 -15.80 -7.67
C ASN A 168 15.53 -14.27 -7.58
N HIS A 169 14.68 -13.80 -6.67
CA HIS A 169 14.32 -12.40 -6.52
C HIS A 169 15.44 -11.59 -5.89
N ARG A 170 15.52 -10.33 -6.31
CA ARG A 170 16.12 -9.22 -5.57
C ARG A 170 15.15 -8.06 -5.53
N LEU A 171 15.39 -7.13 -4.61
CA LEU A 171 14.61 -5.89 -4.60
C LEU A 171 15.21 -4.89 -5.57
N TYR A 172 14.36 -4.34 -6.41
CA TYR A 172 14.67 -3.25 -7.32
C TYR A 172 13.86 -2.03 -6.91
N ALA A 173 14.37 -0.84 -7.23
CA ALA A 173 13.72 0.40 -6.88
C ALA A 173 13.79 1.45 -7.99
N MET A 174 12.82 2.35 -7.97
CA MET A 174 12.79 3.62 -8.68
C MET A 174 12.55 4.75 -7.66
N THR A 175 12.87 5.97 -8.04
CA THR A 175 12.49 7.16 -7.26
C THR A 175 11.50 8.04 -8.01
N THR A 176 10.64 8.72 -7.27
CA THR A 176 9.69 9.72 -7.81
C THR A 176 9.45 10.83 -6.80
N ARG A 177 9.13 12.04 -7.28
CA ARG A 177 8.73 13.17 -6.43
C ARG A 177 7.24 13.46 -6.49
N ASP A 178 6.58 13.03 -7.57
CA ASP A 178 5.24 13.47 -7.95
C ASP A 178 4.31 12.31 -8.32
N TRP A 179 4.80 11.07 -8.22
CA TRP A 179 4.14 9.83 -8.64
C TRP A 179 3.84 9.76 -10.14
N LYS A 180 4.32 10.69 -10.96
CA LYS A 180 4.11 10.72 -12.41
C LYS A 180 5.38 10.38 -13.16
N THR A 181 6.49 10.98 -12.75
CA THR A 181 7.80 10.75 -13.34
C THR A 181 8.65 9.90 -12.41
N PHE A 182 9.24 8.84 -12.94
CA PHE A 182 10.05 7.90 -12.18
C PHE A 182 11.45 7.78 -12.81
N SER A 183 12.45 7.53 -11.97
CA SER A 183 13.79 7.15 -12.44
C SER A 183 13.79 5.76 -13.09
N GLU A 184 14.83 5.40 -13.84
CA GLU A 184 15.01 4.00 -14.26
C GLU A 184 15.09 3.04 -13.06
N PRO A 185 14.54 1.81 -13.17
CA PRO A 185 14.70 0.77 -12.17
C PRO A 185 16.17 0.39 -11.94
N LYS A 186 16.56 0.19 -10.69
CA LYS A 186 17.92 -0.24 -10.32
C LYS A 186 17.88 -1.32 -9.25
N LEU A 187 18.88 -2.19 -9.23
CA LEU A 187 19.09 -3.13 -8.12
C LEU A 187 19.26 -2.31 -6.84
N TRP A 188 18.42 -2.58 -5.85
CA TRP A 188 18.36 -1.82 -4.62
C TRP A 188 18.84 -2.62 -3.42
N PHE A 189 18.46 -3.90 -3.34
CA PHE A 189 18.89 -4.78 -2.26
C PHE A 189 19.25 -6.17 -2.78
N ASP A 190 20.48 -6.58 -2.48
CA ASP A 190 21.02 -7.91 -2.72
C ASP A 190 21.83 -8.39 -1.50
N PRO A 191 21.26 -9.28 -0.67
CA PRO A 191 21.95 -9.80 0.51
C PRO A 191 22.77 -11.06 0.20
N GLY A 192 22.93 -11.44 -1.07
CA GLY A 192 23.60 -12.69 -1.47
C GLY A 192 22.72 -13.94 -1.39
N PHE A 193 21.40 -13.78 -1.24
CA PHE A 193 20.41 -14.86 -1.28
C PHE A 193 19.09 -14.34 -1.87
N ASN A 194 18.19 -15.25 -2.24
CA ASN A 194 16.86 -14.93 -2.76
C ASN A 194 16.07 -14.07 -1.75
N ALA A 195 15.75 -12.83 -2.11
CA ALA A 195 15.09 -11.85 -1.25
C ALA A 195 13.79 -11.35 -1.92
N ILE A 196 12.68 -11.52 -1.23
CA ILE A 196 11.32 -11.30 -1.74
C ILE A 196 10.46 -10.58 -0.68
N ASP A 197 9.42 -9.88 -1.12
CA ASP A 197 8.38 -9.25 -0.29
C ASP A 197 8.94 -8.34 0.82
N GLY A 198 9.95 -7.55 0.48
CA GLY A 198 10.61 -6.68 1.43
C GLY A 198 9.72 -5.53 1.92
N THR A 199 9.88 -5.15 3.18
CA THR A 199 9.24 -3.96 3.76
C THR A 199 10.24 -3.09 4.53
N LEU A 200 10.08 -1.75 4.43
CA LEU A 200 10.99 -0.80 5.08
C LEU A 200 10.33 -0.13 6.30
N ALA A 201 10.88 -0.40 7.48
CA ALA A 201 10.46 0.22 8.74
C ALA A 201 11.52 1.20 9.26
N TYR A 202 11.10 2.26 9.95
CA TYR A 202 11.99 3.23 10.60
C TYR A 202 11.68 3.34 12.09
N ASP A 203 12.68 3.17 12.96
CA ASP A 203 12.51 3.25 14.42
C ASP A 203 12.82 4.64 15.01
N GLY A 204 13.03 5.66 14.17
CA GLY A 204 13.47 6.98 14.62
C GLY A 204 14.99 7.17 14.64
N LYS A 205 15.77 6.11 14.42
CA LYS A 205 17.25 6.16 14.36
C LYS A 205 17.81 5.47 13.13
N ARG A 206 17.18 4.38 12.71
CA ARG A 206 17.65 3.56 11.59
C ARG A 206 16.48 2.95 10.84
N TYR A 207 16.75 2.64 9.57
CA TYR A 207 15.85 1.86 8.73
C TYR A 207 16.16 0.37 8.88
N PHE A 208 15.11 -0.44 8.87
CA PHE A 208 15.17 -1.89 8.77
C PHE A 208 14.46 -2.29 7.49
N LEU A 209 15.16 -3.04 6.65
CA LEU A 209 14.53 -3.82 5.62
C LEU A 209 14.27 -5.20 6.21
N ILE A 210 13.01 -5.62 6.18
CA ILE A 210 12.53 -6.91 6.68
C ILE A 210 12.12 -7.74 5.47
#